data_AF-A0AAU9ABC0-F1
#
_entry.id   AF-A0AAU9ABC0-F1
#
_cell.length_a   1.000
_cell.length_b   1.000
_cell.length_c   1.000
_cell.angle_alpha   90.00
_cell.angle_beta   90.00
_cell.angle_gamma   90.00
#
_symmetry.space_group_name_H-M   'P 1'
#
loop_
_entity.id
_entity.type
_entity.pdbx_description
1 polymer ?
#
loop_
_entity_poly.entity_id
_entity_poly.type
_entity_poly.pdbx_seq_one_letter_code
_entity_poly.pdbx_strand_id
1 'polypeptide(L)'
;MQNFNPYQAPQSAFDETSTESDDRSGPWRDGPDLVTLRDARLPGRCVKCNAPGQARLQKTYYWQSAWWLLLVLLNLLLFLIVSLVVRKKCTLQSTLCELHAQRRSRLIVGALSCLGACVLSLIAAAMNDSGPLFALSGALLLASIVVAVIVGRMLYAKRITERYARFGGAGAEFLAGLPRFRSGDA
;
A
#
# COMPACT_ATOMS: atom_id res chain seq x y z
N MET A 1 -10.54 -45.27 -43.30
CA MET A 1 -10.71 -44.23 -44.34
C MET A 1 -10.67 -42.89 -43.65
N GLN A 2 -9.60 -42.10 -43.85
CA GLN A 2 -9.45 -40.78 -43.23
C GLN A 2 -10.28 -39.77 -44.03
N ASN A 3 -11.20 -39.06 -43.36
CA ASN A 3 -12.10 -38.10 -43.98
C ASN A 3 -11.34 -36.80 -44.28
N PHE A 4 -10.85 -36.65 -45.51
CA PHE A 4 -10.20 -35.43 -45.99
C PHE A 4 -11.27 -34.37 -46.20
N ASN A 5 -11.29 -33.33 -45.36
CA ASN A 5 -12.22 -32.21 -45.48
C ASN A 5 -11.56 -31.06 -46.28
N PRO A 6 -11.87 -30.88 -47.57
CA PRO A 6 -11.26 -29.86 -48.42
C PRO A 6 -11.63 -28.41 -48.04
N TYR A 7 -12.59 -28.22 -47.13
CA TYR A 7 -12.99 -26.91 -46.61
C TYR A 7 -12.50 -26.65 -45.18
N GLN A 8 -11.54 -27.42 -44.67
CA GLN A 8 -10.95 -27.13 -43.37
C GLN A 8 -10.26 -25.77 -43.41
N ALA A 9 -10.79 -24.81 -42.66
CA ALA A 9 -10.21 -23.48 -42.56
C ALA A 9 -8.74 -23.59 -42.12
N PRO A 10 -7.83 -22.80 -42.70
CA PRO A 10 -6.45 -22.75 -42.23
C PRO A 10 -6.49 -22.35 -40.76
N GLN A 11 -5.99 -23.22 -39.89
CA GLN A 11 -5.74 -22.87 -38.49
C GLN A 11 -4.63 -21.81 -38.51
N SER A 12 -5.03 -20.55 -38.64
CA SER A 12 -4.12 -19.43 -38.41
C SER A 12 -3.56 -19.61 -37.01
N ALA A 13 -2.24 -19.62 -36.89
CA ALA A 13 -1.50 -19.64 -35.64
C ALA A 13 -1.69 -18.33 -34.84
N PHE A 14 -2.93 -17.87 -34.68
CA PHE A 14 -3.31 -17.18 -33.46
C PHE A 14 -3.33 -18.26 -32.39
N ASP A 15 -2.12 -18.59 -31.96
CA ASP A 15 -1.84 -19.33 -30.75
C ASP A 15 -2.81 -18.81 -29.68
N GLU A 16 -3.77 -19.65 -29.28
CA GLU A 16 -4.53 -19.49 -28.04
C GLU A 16 -3.59 -19.54 -26.80
N THR A 17 -2.30 -19.69 -27.04
CA THR A 17 -1.21 -19.40 -26.12
C THR A 17 -0.85 -17.91 -26.09
N SER A 18 -1.83 -17.01 -25.97
CA SER A 18 -1.53 -15.67 -25.45
C SER A 18 -1.21 -15.80 -23.95
N THR A 19 -0.01 -16.29 -23.65
CA THR A 19 0.76 -15.88 -22.48
C THR A 19 1.37 -14.49 -22.73
N GLU A 20 0.76 -13.72 -23.63
CA GLU A 20 0.89 -12.29 -23.68
C GLU A 20 0.16 -11.79 -22.45
N SER A 21 0.95 -11.56 -21.40
CA SER A 21 0.57 -10.83 -20.20
C SER A 21 -0.49 -9.80 -20.54
N ASP A 22 -1.71 -10.02 -20.05
CA ASP A 22 -2.82 -9.09 -20.21
C ASP A 22 -2.40 -7.73 -19.65
N ASP A 23 -1.82 -6.90 -20.51
CA ASP A 23 -1.35 -5.54 -20.22
C ASP A 23 -2.53 -4.64 -19.81
N ARG A 24 -3.77 -5.18 -19.83
CA ARG A 24 -5.02 -4.57 -19.38
C ARG A 24 -5.41 -4.98 -17.94
N SER A 25 -4.82 -6.03 -17.37
CA SER A 25 -5.11 -6.49 -16.00
C SER A 25 -4.15 -5.94 -14.93
N GLY A 26 -3.06 -5.28 -15.33
CA GLY A 26 -2.07 -4.71 -14.40
C GLY A 26 -1.35 -5.78 -13.58
N PRO A 27 -0.43 -5.39 -12.68
CA PRO A 27 -0.08 -4.04 -12.26
C PRO A 27 0.87 -3.29 -13.23
N TRP A 28 0.91 -1.97 -13.14
CA TRP A 28 1.74 -1.09 -13.97
C TRP A 28 2.62 -0.16 -13.15
N ARG A 29 3.65 0.40 -13.79
CA ARG A 29 4.45 1.50 -13.26
C ARG A 29 4.04 2.82 -13.90
N ASP A 30 3.85 3.85 -13.08
CA ASP A 30 3.81 5.25 -13.52
C ASP A 30 4.83 6.07 -12.73
N GLY A 31 6.01 6.29 -13.33
CA GLY A 31 7.15 6.91 -12.64
C GLY A 31 7.55 6.14 -11.35
N PRO A 32 7.57 6.79 -10.18
CA PRO A 32 7.82 6.15 -8.88
C PRO A 32 6.57 5.50 -8.26
N ASP A 33 5.40 5.64 -8.90
CA ASP A 33 4.14 5.16 -8.37
C ASP A 33 3.79 3.79 -9.01
N LEU A 34 3.26 2.90 -8.17
CA LEU A 34 2.67 1.62 -8.57
C LEU A 34 1.19 1.84 -8.86
N VAL A 35 0.74 1.49 -10.06
CA VAL A 35 -0.66 1.58 -10.47
C VAL A 35 -1.25 0.17 -10.54
N THR A 36 -2.39 -0.04 -9.91
CA THR A 36 -3.12 -1.31 -9.97
C THR A 36 -4.59 -1.07 -10.24
N LEU A 37 -5.29 -2.10 -10.72
CA LEU A 37 -6.74 -2.14 -10.62
C LEU A 37 -7.18 -2.17 -9.15
N ARG A 38 -8.43 -1.81 -8.89
CA ARG A 38 -9.05 -2.01 -7.59
C ARG A 38 -9.05 -3.50 -7.24
N ASP A 39 -8.68 -3.84 -6.01
CA ASP A 39 -8.65 -5.24 -5.52
C ASP A 39 -7.69 -6.16 -6.29
N ALA A 40 -6.60 -5.60 -6.82
CA ALA A 40 -5.60 -6.35 -7.57
C ALA A 40 -4.72 -7.26 -6.70
N ARG A 41 -4.25 -8.34 -7.33
CA ARG A 41 -3.22 -9.21 -6.78
C ARG A 41 -1.88 -8.88 -7.43
N LEU A 42 -0.92 -8.45 -6.62
CA LEU A 42 0.44 -8.24 -7.12
C LEU A 42 1.09 -9.58 -7.46
N PRO A 43 2.04 -9.58 -8.41
CA PRO A 43 2.85 -10.74 -8.71
C PRO A 43 3.57 -11.22 -7.44
N GLY A 44 3.84 -12.54 -7.36
CA GLY A 44 4.40 -13.23 -6.19
C GLY A 44 5.86 -12.88 -5.85
N ARG A 45 6.25 -11.62 -6.00
CA ARG A 45 7.60 -11.10 -5.80
C ARG A 45 7.59 -9.88 -4.90
N CYS A 46 8.65 -9.71 -4.12
CA CYS A 46 8.78 -8.67 -3.11
C CYS A 46 8.57 -7.27 -3.72
N VAL A 47 7.61 -6.51 -3.18
CA VAL A 47 7.31 -5.14 -3.67
C VAL A 47 8.47 -4.14 -3.44
N LYS A 48 9.48 -4.51 -2.66
CA LYS A 48 10.67 -3.68 -2.39
C LYS A 48 11.87 -4.04 -3.26
N CYS A 49 12.33 -5.29 -3.20
CA CYS A 49 13.56 -5.73 -3.88
C CYS A 49 13.33 -6.70 -5.05
N ASN A 50 12.08 -6.91 -5.46
CA ASN A 50 11.71 -7.81 -6.56
C ASN A 50 12.10 -9.29 -6.41
N ALA A 51 12.75 -9.69 -5.31
CA ALA A 51 13.08 -11.08 -5.00
C ALA A 51 11.82 -11.96 -4.85
N PRO A 52 11.90 -13.29 -5.03
CA PRO A 52 10.75 -14.17 -4.85
C PRO A 52 10.12 -13.98 -3.47
N GLY A 53 8.81 -13.72 -3.47
CA GLY A 53 8.03 -13.46 -2.26
C GLY A 53 7.43 -14.76 -1.74
N GLN A 54 7.42 -14.93 -0.42
CA GLN A 54 6.99 -16.19 0.19
C GLN A 54 5.55 -16.13 0.70
N ALA A 55 5.22 -15.07 1.46
CA ALA A 55 3.90 -14.88 2.04
C ALA A 55 3.14 -13.72 1.37
N ARG A 56 1.86 -13.95 1.05
CA ARG A 56 0.93 -12.90 0.62
C ARG A 56 0.37 -12.19 1.83
N LEU A 57 0.55 -10.87 1.86
CA LEU A 57 -0.06 -9.98 2.82
C LEU A 57 -1.20 -9.21 2.14
N GLN A 58 -2.43 -9.49 2.56
CA GLN A 58 -3.60 -8.73 2.14
C GLN A 58 -3.75 -7.50 3.04
N LYS A 59 -3.78 -6.31 2.45
CA LYS A 59 -4.00 -5.06 3.18
C LYS A 59 -5.04 -4.21 2.50
N THR A 60 -5.99 -3.70 3.28
CA THR A 60 -6.97 -2.71 2.83
C THR A 60 -6.39 -1.31 3.02
N TYR A 61 -6.32 -0.57 1.92
CA TYR A 61 -5.96 0.82 1.91
C TYR A 61 -7.20 1.68 1.79
N TYR A 62 -7.14 2.82 2.46
CA TYR A 62 -8.21 3.79 2.42
C TYR A 62 -7.67 5.13 1.97
N TRP A 63 -8.45 5.81 1.16
CA TRP A 63 -8.14 7.12 0.66
C TRP A 63 -9.33 8.04 0.86
N GLN A 64 -9.05 9.21 1.43
CA GLN A 64 -10.00 10.28 1.61
C GLN A 64 -9.43 11.52 0.94
N SER A 65 -10.26 12.24 0.18
CA SER A 65 -9.84 13.50 -0.44
C SER A 65 -9.57 14.55 0.65
N ALA A 66 -8.50 15.34 0.47
CA ALA A 66 -8.13 16.38 1.43
C ALA A 66 -9.22 17.46 1.59
N TRP A 67 -10.03 17.68 0.56
CA TRP A 67 -11.09 18.70 0.57
C TRP A 67 -12.14 18.46 1.66
N TRP A 68 -12.38 17.21 2.03
CA TRP A 68 -13.33 16.85 3.08
C TRP A 68 -12.88 17.27 4.48
N LEU A 69 -11.59 17.55 4.68
CA LEU A 69 -11.10 18.06 5.96
C LEU A 69 -11.67 19.45 6.27
N LEU A 70 -12.07 20.23 5.26
CA LEU A 70 -12.70 21.55 5.47
C LEU A 70 -14.02 21.45 6.26
N LEU A 71 -14.74 20.32 6.17
CA LEU A 71 -15.97 20.11 6.95
C LEU A 71 -15.72 20.08 8.45
N VAL A 72 -14.49 19.81 8.90
CA VAL A 72 -14.16 19.81 10.32
C VAL A 72 -14.30 21.20 10.96
N LEU A 73 -14.09 22.27 10.19
CA LEU A 73 -14.30 23.63 10.66
C LEU A 73 -15.79 23.94 10.90
N LEU A 74 -16.69 23.25 10.19
CA LEU A 74 -18.11 23.49 10.30
C LEU A 74 -18.74 22.66 11.42
N ASN A 75 -18.50 21.34 11.41
CA ASN A 75 -18.99 20.44 12.45
C ASN A 75 -18.23 19.11 12.44
N LEU A 76 -17.63 18.75 13.58
CA LEU A 76 -16.87 17.50 13.74
C LEU A 76 -17.74 16.25 13.51
N LEU A 77 -19.01 16.26 13.94
CA LEU A 77 -19.93 15.15 13.76
C LEU A 77 -20.28 14.95 12.28
N LEU A 78 -20.58 16.05 11.57
CA LEU A 78 -20.86 16.02 10.13
C LEU A 78 -19.65 15.51 9.35
N PHE A 79 -18.45 15.99 9.69
CA PHE A 79 -17.20 15.50 9.12
C PHE A 79 -17.04 13.99 9.29
N LEU A 80 -17.30 13.46 10.50
CA LEU A 80 -17.16 12.03 10.78
C LEU A 80 -18.12 11.20 9.91
N ILE A 81 -19.40 11.59 9.83
CA ILE A 81 -20.40 10.90 9.00
C ILE A 81 -19.99 10.93 7.52
N VAL A 82 -19.65 12.09 6.98
CA VAL A 82 -19.24 12.23 5.58
C VAL A 82 -17.96 11.46 5.29
N SER A 83 -17.00 11.46 6.21
CA SER A 83 -15.76 10.69 6.05
C SER A 83 -16.03 9.20 5.90
N LEU A 84 -16.96 8.63 6.68
CA LEU A 84 -17.31 7.21 6.60
C LEU A 84 -17.99 6.85 5.28
N VAL A 85 -18.81 7.74 4.75
CA VAL A 85 -19.55 7.53 3.49
C VAL A 85 -18.64 7.69 2.26
N VAL A 86 -17.78 8.72 2.24
CA VAL A 86 -17.00 9.08 1.03
C VAL A 86 -15.67 8.34 0.93
N ARG A 87 -15.17 7.77 2.02
CA ARG A 87 -13.87 7.09 2.05
C ARG A 87 -13.83 5.94 1.05
N LYS A 88 -12.94 6.06 0.06
CA LYS A 88 -12.70 5.00 -0.91
C LYS A 88 -11.78 3.96 -0.30
N LYS A 89 -12.11 2.68 -0.50
CA LYS A 89 -11.31 1.52 -0.07
C LYS A 89 -10.79 0.74 -1.28
N CYS A 90 -9.60 0.19 -1.14
CA CYS A 90 -9.01 -0.73 -2.11
C CYS A 90 -8.25 -1.80 -1.32
N THR A 91 -8.53 -3.07 -1.58
CA THR A 91 -7.71 -4.16 -1.08
C THR A 91 -6.54 -4.38 -2.04
N LEU A 92 -5.38 -4.73 -1.51
CA LEU A 92 -4.20 -5.03 -2.31
C LEU A 92 -3.50 -6.22 -1.66
N GLN A 93 -3.29 -7.28 -2.45
CA GLN A 93 -2.50 -8.42 -2.02
C GLN A 93 -1.07 -8.24 -2.51
N SER A 94 -0.15 -7.97 -1.58
CA SER A 94 1.29 -7.80 -1.84
C SER A 94 2.10 -8.93 -1.23
N THR A 95 3.22 -9.32 -1.84
CA THR A 95 4.17 -10.25 -1.23
C THR A 95 5.45 -9.53 -0.80
N LEU A 96 6.09 -10.07 0.24
CA LEU A 96 7.39 -9.65 0.71
C LEU A 96 8.32 -10.87 0.78
N CYS A 97 9.62 -10.63 0.64
CA CYS A 97 10.64 -11.62 0.99
C CYS A 97 10.88 -11.63 2.52
N GLU A 98 11.44 -12.72 3.04
CA GLU A 98 11.74 -12.88 4.48
C GLU A 98 12.60 -11.75 5.04
N LEU A 99 13.63 -11.31 4.32
CA LEU A 99 14.51 -10.24 4.80
C LEU A 99 13.73 -8.94 5.06
N HIS A 100 12.86 -8.55 4.14
CA HIS A 100 12.03 -7.36 4.30
C HIS A 100 10.91 -7.56 5.32
N ALA A 101 10.35 -8.77 5.42
CA ALA A 101 9.36 -9.11 6.43
C ALA A 101 9.95 -9.09 7.85
N GLN A 102 11.16 -9.62 8.04
CA GLN A 102 11.89 -9.58 9.32
C GLN A 102 12.35 -8.16 9.65
N ARG A 103 12.85 -7.39 8.67
CA ARG A 103 13.18 -5.98 8.89
C ARG A 103 11.95 -5.20 9.35
N ARG A 104 10.80 -5.46 8.75
CA ARG A 104 9.52 -4.86 9.17
C ARG A 104 9.16 -5.24 10.61
N SER A 105 9.23 -6.53 10.96
CA SER A 105 8.87 -6.97 12.31
C SER A 105 9.80 -6.37 13.36
N ARG A 106 11.12 -6.35 13.10
CA ARG A 106 12.10 -5.70 13.99
C ARG A 106 11.84 -4.20 14.14
N LEU A 107 11.51 -3.50 13.06
CA LEU A 107 11.17 -2.08 13.12
C LEU A 107 9.87 -1.83 13.89
N ILE A 108 8.85 -2.68 13.72
CA ILE A 108 7.59 -2.58 14.48
C ILE A 108 7.83 -2.87 15.96
N VAL A 109 8.56 -3.92 16.30
CA VAL A 109 8.90 -4.27 17.69
C VAL A 109 9.73 -3.17 18.33
N GLY A 110 10.73 -2.62 17.63
CA GLY A 110 11.53 -1.49 18.10
C GLY A 110 10.71 -0.21 18.29
N ALA A 111 9.76 0.07 17.38
CA ALA A 111 8.85 1.20 17.53
C ALA A 111 7.90 1.02 18.73
N LEU A 112 7.35 -0.18 18.92
CA LEU A 112 6.49 -0.51 20.07
C LEU A 112 7.25 -0.44 21.40
N SER A 113 8.50 -0.92 21.43
CA SER A 113 9.32 -0.83 22.65
C SER A 113 9.69 0.61 22.98
N CYS A 114 10.03 1.43 21.97
CA CYS A 114 10.28 2.85 22.14
C CYS A 114 9.04 3.60 22.65
N LEU A 115 7.86 3.30 22.09
CA LEU A 115 6.59 3.85 22.57
C LEU A 115 6.32 3.44 24.02
N GLY A 116 6.51 2.16 24.35
CA GLY A 116 6.37 1.66 25.72
C GLY A 116 7.29 2.38 26.69
N ALA A 117 8.55 2.61 26.32
CA ALA A 117 9.51 3.35 27.13
C ALA A 117 9.09 4.82 27.35
N CYS A 118 8.61 5.50 26.30
CA CYS A 118 8.13 6.88 26.40
C CYS A 118 6.87 7.00 27.28
N VAL A 119 5.98 6.01 27.23
CA VAL A 119 4.82 5.96 28.13
C VAL A 119 5.27 5.76 29.58
N LEU A 120 6.22 4.85 29.82
CA LEU A 120 6.75 4.60 31.16
C LEU A 120 7.43 5.86 31.73
N SER A 121 8.21 6.57 30.91
CA SER A 121 8.87 7.81 31.32
C SER A 121 7.86 8.91 31.66
N LEU A 122 6.77 9.00 30.90
CA LEU A 122 5.69 9.95 31.16
C LEU A 122 4.99 9.67 32.52
N ILE A 123 4.72 8.40 32.82
CA ILE A 123 4.15 7.98 34.11
C ILE A 123 5.10 8.33 35.25
N ALA A 124 6.40 8.01 35.13
CA ALA A 124 7.40 8.34 36.13
C ALA A 124 7.54 9.86 36.34
N ALA A 125 7.50 10.65 35.27
CA ALA A 125 7.55 12.11 35.35
C ALA A 125 6.32 12.71 36.03
N ALA A 126 5.14 12.11 35.83
CA ALA A 126 3.91 12.51 36.50
C ALA A 126 3.95 12.22 38.02
N MET A 127 4.55 11.10 38.44
CA MET A 127 4.70 10.77 39.86
C MET A 127 5.67 11.71 40.61
N ASN A 128 6.57 12.39 39.89
CA ASN A 128 7.60 13.25 40.45
C ASN A 128 7.23 14.75 40.44
N ASP A 129 6.01 15.11 39.99
CA ASP A 129 5.51 16.49 39.82
C ASP A 129 6.46 17.46 39.08
N SER A 130 7.39 16.90 38.32
CA SER A 130 8.39 17.64 37.57
C SER A 130 7.81 18.07 36.22
N GLY A 131 7.18 19.24 36.19
CA GLY A 131 6.60 19.85 34.98
C GLY A 131 7.51 19.81 33.73
N PRO A 132 8.82 20.12 33.83
CA PRO A 132 9.73 20.05 32.69
C PRO A 132 9.95 18.63 32.14
N LEU A 133 10.06 17.63 33.02
CA LEU A 133 10.24 16.23 32.62
C LEU A 133 8.97 15.66 31.98
N PHE A 134 7.80 16.10 32.45
CA PHE A 134 6.52 15.73 31.85
C PHE A 134 6.39 16.30 30.43
N ALA A 135 6.71 17.58 30.23
CA ALA A 135 6.70 18.22 28.91
C ALA A 135 7.67 17.55 27.92
N LEU A 136 8.90 17.25 28.37
CA LEU A 136 9.91 16.59 27.54
C LEU A 136 9.51 15.15 27.18
N SER A 137 9.00 14.38 28.14
CA SER A 137 8.48 13.03 27.91
C SER A 137 7.30 13.03 26.95
N GLY A 138 6.38 13.99 27.08
CA GLY A 138 5.26 14.16 26.16
C GLY A 138 5.71 14.47 24.73
N ALA A 139 6.69 15.36 24.56
CA ALA A 139 7.26 15.69 23.25
C ALA A 139 7.95 14.48 22.59
N LEU A 140 8.74 13.71 23.35
CA LEU A 140 9.38 12.47 22.88
C LEU A 140 8.35 11.40 22.51
N LEU A 141 7.27 11.28 23.28
CA LEU A 141 6.17 10.37 22.97
C LEU A 141 5.50 10.75 21.65
N LEU A 142 5.20 12.04 21.43
CA LEU A 142 4.65 12.50 20.16
C LEU A 142 5.61 12.25 18.99
N ALA A 143 6.90 12.56 19.16
CA ALA A 143 7.92 12.32 18.12
C ALA A 143 8.06 10.83 17.79
N SER A 144 8.08 9.95 18.78
CA SER A 144 8.17 8.50 18.57
C SER A 144 6.94 7.93 17.86
N ILE A 145 5.74 8.42 18.15
CA ILE A 145 4.51 8.05 17.42
C ILE A 145 4.65 8.45 15.94
N VAL A 146 5.08 9.68 15.66
CA VAL A 146 5.25 10.16 14.28
C VAL A 146 6.25 9.30 13.52
N VAL A 147 7.41 9.03 14.11
CA VAL A 147 8.43 8.16 13.50
C VAL A 147 7.91 6.75 13.26
N ALA A 148 7.21 6.16 14.24
CA ALA A 148 6.61 4.83 14.13
C ALA A 148 5.60 4.75 12.97
N VAL A 149 4.73 5.76 12.84
CA VAL A 149 3.73 5.83 11.77
C VAL A 149 4.39 5.97 10.39
N ILE A 150 5.47 6.76 10.28
CA ILE A 150 6.18 6.95 9.00
C ILE A 150 6.95 5.68 8.61
N VAL A 151 7.77 5.14 9.51
CA VAL A 151 8.61 3.96 9.23
C VAL A 151 7.77 2.70 9.00
N GLY A 152 6.61 2.59 9.66
CA GLY A 152 5.68 1.48 9.48
C GLY A 152 4.98 1.45 8.10
N ARG A 153 5.01 2.55 7.34
CA ARG A 153 4.34 2.66 6.02
C ARG A 153 5.23 2.16 4.89
N MET A 154 5.17 0.85 4.63
CA MET A 154 5.86 0.26 3.47
C MET A 154 5.26 0.66 2.12
N LEU A 155 3.94 0.70 2.06
CA LEU A 155 3.14 1.15 0.92
C LEU A 155 2.08 2.10 1.45
N TYR A 156 1.79 3.15 0.70
CA TYR A 156 0.73 4.09 1.01
C TYR A 156 -0.08 4.41 -0.24
N ALA A 157 -1.39 4.53 -0.09
CA ALA A 157 -2.27 4.94 -1.18
C ALA A 157 -2.13 6.45 -1.40
N LYS A 158 -1.76 6.85 -2.61
CA LYS A 158 -1.65 8.26 -3.02
C LYS A 158 -2.96 8.77 -3.61
N ARG A 159 -3.62 7.93 -4.43
CA ARG A 159 -4.93 8.22 -5.03
C ARG A 159 -5.68 6.92 -5.30
N ILE A 160 -6.98 6.90 -5.00
CA ILE A 160 -7.87 5.78 -5.34
C ILE A 160 -9.03 6.33 -6.17
N THR A 161 -9.15 5.86 -7.41
CA THR A 161 -10.26 6.19 -8.32
C THR A 161 -11.28 5.04 -8.35
N GLU A 162 -12.30 5.14 -9.20
CA GLU A 162 -13.26 4.04 -9.45
C GLU A 162 -12.53 2.77 -9.90
N ARG A 163 -11.72 2.89 -10.95
CA ARG A 163 -11.04 1.76 -11.62
C ARG A 163 -9.62 1.48 -11.11
N TYR A 164 -8.82 2.53 -10.90
CA TYR A 164 -7.39 2.40 -10.61
C TYR A 164 -7.02 2.94 -9.23
N ALA A 165 -6.03 2.32 -8.60
CA ALA A 165 -5.40 2.80 -7.39
C ALA A 165 -3.90 3.03 -7.61
N ARG A 166 -3.40 4.16 -7.11
CA ARG A 166 -2.00 4.57 -7.17
C ARG A 166 -1.39 4.46 -5.79
N PHE A 167 -0.28 3.73 -5.69
CA PHE A 167 0.44 3.48 -4.46
C PHE A 167 1.87 4.00 -4.56
N GLY A 168 2.33 4.66 -3.51
CA GLY A 168 3.73 5.03 -3.33
C GLY A 168 4.46 4.05 -2.43
N GLY A 169 5.79 4.04 -2.54
CA GLY A 169 6.67 3.22 -1.72
C GLY A 169 7.01 1.85 -2.29
N ALA A 170 6.61 1.51 -3.52
CA ALA A 170 7.17 0.37 -4.23
C ALA A 170 8.66 0.62 -4.54
N GLY A 171 9.49 -0.42 -4.49
CA GLY A 171 10.91 -0.29 -4.79
C GLY A 171 11.20 -0.20 -6.28
N ALA A 172 12.28 0.49 -6.64
CA ALA A 172 12.64 0.75 -8.04
C ALA A 172 12.84 -0.54 -8.85
N GLU A 173 13.44 -1.58 -8.27
CA GLU A 173 13.64 -2.88 -8.92
C GLU A 173 12.32 -3.58 -9.25
N PHE A 174 11.35 -3.52 -8.33
CA PHE A 174 10.03 -4.09 -8.56
C PHE A 174 9.27 -3.35 -9.67
N LEU A 175 9.36 -2.02 -9.65
CA LEU A 175 8.78 -1.15 -10.66
C LEU A 175 9.47 -1.29 -12.03
N ALA A 176 10.77 -1.61 -12.05
CA ALA A 176 11.51 -1.85 -13.29
C ALA A 176 10.94 -3.03 -14.10
N GLY A 177 10.47 -4.08 -13.39
CA GLY A 177 9.85 -5.25 -13.99
C GLY A 177 8.34 -5.13 -14.26
N LEU A 178 7.78 -3.92 -14.28
CA LEU A 178 6.37 -3.69 -14.63
C LEU A 178 6.22 -2.91 -15.94
N PRO A 179 5.18 -3.21 -16.73
CA PRO A 179 4.84 -2.42 -17.91
C PRO A 179 4.51 -0.98 -17.50
N ARG A 180 4.76 -0.04 -18.42
CA ARG A 180 4.42 1.37 -18.20
C ARG A 180 2.91 1.55 -18.29
N PHE A 181 2.34 2.31 -17.37
CA PHE A 181 0.93 2.66 -17.40
C PHE A 181 0.65 3.57 -18.62
N ARG A 182 -0.13 3.09 -19.59
CA ARG A 182 -0.71 3.91 -20.65
C ARG A 182 -2.15 4.23 -20.28
N SER A 183 -2.40 5.38 -19.66
CA SER A 183 -3.77 5.87 -19.52
C SER A 183 -4.26 6.34 -20.89
N GLY A 184 -5.18 5.59 -21.50
CA GLY A 184 -5.89 6.02 -22.71
C GLY A 184 -6.91 7.14 -22.46
N ASP A 185 -7.39 7.31 -21.23
CA ASP A 185 -8.43 8.29 -20.92
C ASP A 185 -8.08 9.03 -19.62
N ALA A 186 -7.87 10.34 -19.73
CA ALA A 186 -7.85 11.29 -18.63
C ALA A 186 -9.16 12.09 -18.64
#